data_AF-A0A5C6C9H4-F1
#
_entry.id   AF-A0A5C6C9H4-F1
#
_cell.length_a   1.000
_cell.length_b   1.000
_cell.length_c   1.000
_cell.angle_alpha   90.00
_cell.angle_beta   90.00
_cell.angle_gamma   90.00
#
_symmetry.space_group_name_H-M   'P 1'
#
loop_
_entity.id
_entity.type
_entity.pdbx_description
1 polymer ?
#
loop_
_entity_poly.entity_id
_entity_poly.type
_entity_poly.pdbx_seq_one_letter_code
_entity_poly.pdbx_strand_id
1 'polypeptide(L)'
;MRNFLATFCAIFLLAISTTASAVPITGLFNTGVDGSGNAWGAGGVSDIHYNAVLIPSPVFTPVTVTDSAFPFPPWVPNNANSRWIGPRANSQGPAGNYIYRTTFNLPANANLSTAMLGGLWGTDDWSNDIYLNGTLNPNVSAGFTSLVPFMVTAGFQTGLNSLEFRLTNAGGPTGLRVDRIAGKYDLIPEPGTCALAAIGLGGMLVRRRT
;
A
#
# COMPACT_ATOMS: atom_id res chain seq x y z
N MET A 1 41.19 -45.78 43.81
CA MET A 1 40.27 -44.63 43.67
C MET A 1 40.18 -44.32 42.18
N ARG A 2 39.05 -44.64 41.52
CA ARG A 2 38.89 -44.61 40.06
C ARG A 2 38.23 -43.28 39.69
N ASN A 3 38.97 -42.42 39.00
CA ASN A 3 38.53 -41.09 38.59
C ASN A 3 37.38 -41.20 37.58
N PHE A 4 36.21 -40.66 37.92
CA PHE A 4 35.10 -40.45 37.00
C PHE A 4 35.41 -39.20 36.16
N LEU A 5 35.75 -39.38 34.89
CA LEU A 5 35.73 -38.28 33.90
C LEU A 5 34.27 -38.04 33.51
N ALA A 6 33.69 -36.94 33.96
CA ALA A 6 32.40 -36.46 33.48
C ALA A 6 32.61 -35.67 32.17
N THR A 7 32.18 -36.25 31.04
CA THR A 7 32.18 -35.56 29.74
C THR A 7 31.01 -34.57 29.71
N PHE A 8 31.32 -33.27 29.72
CA PHE A 8 30.34 -32.21 29.54
C PHE A 8 30.18 -31.94 28.03
N CYS A 9 29.11 -32.43 27.41
CA CYS A 9 28.76 -32.08 26.04
C CYS A 9 28.12 -30.69 26.02
N ALA A 10 28.88 -29.67 25.58
CA ALA A 10 28.32 -28.36 25.28
C ALA A 10 27.55 -28.42 23.95
N ILE A 11 26.23 -28.31 24.00
CA ILE A 11 25.39 -28.15 22.81
C ILE A 11 25.47 -26.67 22.41
N PHE A 12 26.18 -26.39 21.31
CA PHE A 12 26.20 -25.07 20.69
C PHE A 12 24.87 -24.84 19.95
N LEU A 13 24.06 -23.90 20.43
CA LEU A 13 22.82 -23.49 19.76
C LEU A 13 23.15 -22.53 18.61
N LEU A 14 22.94 -22.98 17.36
CA LEU A 14 22.84 -22.06 16.23
C LEU A 14 21.44 -21.43 16.28
N ALA A 15 21.35 -20.15 16.65
CA ALA A 15 20.16 -19.35 16.36
C ALA A 15 20.06 -19.24 14.83
N ILE A 16 19.09 -19.94 14.23
CA ILE A 16 18.79 -19.80 12.81
C ILE A 16 18.09 -18.44 12.66
N SER A 17 18.86 -17.39 12.43
CA SER A 17 18.34 -16.09 12.04
C SER A 17 17.73 -16.24 10.64
N THR A 18 16.41 -16.36 10.55
CA THR A 18 15.73 -16.25 9.26
C THR A 18 15.93 -14.82 8.77
N THR A 19 16.56 -14.64 7.61
CA THR A 19 16.64 -13.34 6.95
C THR A 19 15.23 -12.83 6.69
N ALA A 20 14.91 -11.64 7.21
CA ALA A 20 13.67 -10.94 6.88
C ALA A 20 13.57 -10.79 5.36
N SER A 21 12.53 -11.38 4.77
CA SER A 21 12.24 -11.24 3.34
C SER A 21 11.23 -10.12 3.15
N ALA A 22 11.54 -9.19 2.26
CA ALA A 22 10.62 -8.13 1.87
C ALA A 22 9.47 -8.72 1.03
N VAL A 23 8.30 -8.82 1.63
CA VAL A 23 7.06 -9.29 1.02
C VAL A 23 6.31 -8.11 0.40
N PRO A 24 5.85 -8.21 -0.87
CA PRO A 24 5.07 -7.15 -1.49
C PRO A 24 3.68 -7.02 -0.83
N ILE A 25 3.20 -5.79 -0.68
CA ILE A 25 1.80 -5.51 -0.33
C ILE A 25 0.94 -5.85 -1.54
N THR A 26 -0.03 -6.75 -1.35
CA THR A 26 -0.99 -7.14 -2.38
C THR A 26 -2.25 -6.27 -2.33
N GLY A 27 -3.01 -6.24 -3.43
CA GLY A 27 -4.26 -5.46 -3.51
C GLY A 27 -4.05 -3.94 -3.68
N LEU A 28 -2.85 -3.51 -4.06
CA LEU A 28 -2.60 -2.14 -4.49
C LEU A 28 -2.84 -2.02 -6.00
N PHE A 29 -3.70 -1.08 -6.40
CA PHE A 29 -4.05 -0.83 -7.80
C PHE A 29 -3.87 0.65 -8.12
N ASN A 30 -3.39 0.93 -9.34
CA ASN A 30 -3.38 2.27 -9.89
C ASN A 30 -4.82 2.77 -10.12
N THR A 31 -4.99 4.07 -10.35
CA THR A 31 -6.32 4.62 -10.70
C THR A 31 -6.72 4.24 -12.12
N GLY A 32 -8.01 3.99 -12.35
CA GLY A 32 -8.61 3.79 -13.66
C GLY A 32 -8.23 2.49 -14.34
N VAL A 33 -8.02 1.42 -13.56
CA VAL A 33 -7.64 0.09 -14.05
C VAL A 33 -8.70 -0.98 -13.75
N ASP A 34 -8.62 -2.09 -14.48
CA ASP A 34 -9.41 -3.30 -14.24
C ASP A 34 -8.85 -4.13 -13.04
N GLY A 35 -9.46 -5.29 -12.78
CA GLY A 35 -9.01 -6.19 -11.71
C GLY A 35 -7.65 -6.86 -11.96
N SER A 36 -7.12 -6.75 -13.18
CA SER A 36 -5.81 -7.25 -13.59
C SER A 36 -4.73 -6.16 -13.62
N GLY A 37 -5.09 -4.90 -13.33
CA GLY A 37 -4.18 -3.76 -13.34
C GLY A 37 -4.00 -3.10 -14.71
N ASN A 38 -4.79 -3.45 -15.72
CA ASN A 38 -4.75 -2.79 -17.03
C ASN A 38 -5.64 -1.54 -17.03
N ALA A 39 -5.14 -0.44 -17.58
CA ALA A 39 -5.95 0.78 -17.72
C ALA A 39 -7.15 0.57 -18.65
N TRP A 40 -8.31 1.10 -18.26
CA TRP A 40 -9.51 1.07 -19.11
C TRP A 40 -9.30 1.85 -20.42
N GLY A 41 -9.82 1.36 -21.54
CA GLY A 41 -9.67 2.07 -22.82
C GLY A 41 -10.51 3.35 -22.95
N ALA A 42 -11.58 3.48 -22.17
CA ALA A 42 -12.60 4.53 -22.31
C ALA A 42 -12.69 5.45 -21.09
N GLY A 43 -13.14 6.69 -21.32
CA GLY A 43 -13.63 7.59 -20.29
C GLY A 43 -15.02 7.19 -19.79
N GLY A 44 -15.36 7.58 -18.56
CA GLY A 44 -16.65 7.32 -17.93
C GLY A 44 -16.80 5.94 -17.30
N VAL A 45 -15.74 5.15 -17.21
CA VAL A 45 -15.76 3.85 -16.54
C VAL A 45 -15.55 4.05 -15.05
N SER A 46 -16.45 3.50 -14.23
CA SER A 46 -16.30 3.52 -12.77
C SER A 46 -15.01 2.84 -12.31
N ASP A 47 -14.27 3.51 -11.43
CA ASP A 47 -13.11 2.91 -10.78
C ASP A 47 -13.58 1.92 -9.71
N ILE A 48 -13.09 0.68 -9.77
CA ILE A 48 -13.47 -0.40 -8.86
C ILE A 48 -12.56 -0.50 -7.62
N HIS A 49 -11.47 0.26 -7.57
CA HIS A 49 -10.44 0.22 -6.53
C HIS A 49 -10.43 1.47 -5.64
N TYR A 50 -11.07 2.55 -6.12
CA TYR A 50 -11.16 3.82 -5.42
C TYR A 50 -12.61 4.25 -5.17
N ASN A 51 -12.87 4.81 -4.00
CA ASN A 51 -14.06 5.64 -3.74
C ASN A 51 -13.64 7.07 -3.45
N ALA A 52 -14.57 8.02 -3.53
CA ALA A 52 -14.28 9.42 -3.28
C ALA A 52 -15.37 10.12 -2.49
N VAL A 53 -15.01 11.20 -1.81
CA VAL A 53 -15.93 12.11 -1.11
C VAL A 53 -15.56 13.52 -1.49
N LEU A 54 -16.53 14.33 -1.91
CA LEU A 54 -16.43 15.79 -1.92
C LEU A 54 -17.03 16.29 -0.61
N ILE A 55 -16.27 16.87 0.32
CA ILE A 55 -16.82 17.26 1.62
C ILE A 55 -17.75 18.49 1.47
N PRO A 56 -18.95 18.52 2.08
CA PRO A 56 -19.60 17.52 2.96
C PRO A 56 -20.66 16.64 2.25
N SER A 57 -20.46 16.32 0.98
CA SER A 57 -21.31 15.44 0.17
C SER A 57 -21.12 13.96 0.53
N PRO A 58 -22.08 13.08 0.16
CA PRO A 58 -21.92 11.64 0.29
C PRO A 58 -20.74 11.06 -0.50
N VAL A 59 -20.35 9.83 -0.16
CA VAL A 59 -19.40 9.02 -0.93
C VAL A 59 -19.94 8.77 -2.34
N PHE A 60 -19.07 8.83 -3.33
CA PHE A 60 -19.34 8.46 -4.71
C PHE A 60 -18.21 7.60 -5.28
N THR A 61 -18.51 6.90 -6.38
CA THR A 61 -17.49 6.16 -7.15
C THR A 61 -16.96 7.08 -8.25
N PRO A 62 -15.66 7.42 -8.25
CA PRO A 62 -15.06 8.21 -9.32
C PRO A 62 -15.05 7.41 -10.63
N VAL A 63 -14.98 8.12 -11.75
CA VAL A 63 -14.94 7.52 -13.09
C VAL A 63 -13.69 7.97 -13.83
N THR A 64 -13.22 7.15 -14.78
CA THR A 64 -12.14 7.54 -15.68
C THR A 64 -12.50 8.81 -16.45
N VAL A 65 -11.54 9.73 -16.59
CA VAL A 65 -11.74 10.95 -17.36
C VAL A 65 -11.49 10.65 -18.85
N THR A 66 -12.32 11.26 -19.70
CA THR A 66 -12.17 11.23 -21.16
C THR A 66 -10.92 11.99 -21.58
N ASP A 67 -10.03 11.33 -22.31
CA ASP A 67 -8.72 11.84 -22.74
C ASP A 67 -8.66 12.22 -24.23
N SER A 68 -9.80 12.24 -24.91
CA SER A 68 -9.93 12.70 -26.29
C SER A 68 -10.23 14.20 -26.42
N ALA A 69 -10.29 14.93 -25.30
CA ALA A 69 -10.62 16.34 -25.25
C ALA A 69 -9.96 17.02 -24.03
N PHE A 70 -10.18 18.33 -23.88
CA PHE A 70 -9.85 19.06 -22.66
C PHE A 70 -10.33 18.28 -21.42
N PRO A 71 -9.50 18.05 -20.40
CA PRO A 71 -8.26 18.78 -20.05
C PRO A 71 -6.95 18.13 -20.54
N PHE A 72 -6.98 17.29 -21.59
CA PHE A 72 -5.79 16.72 -22.20
C PHE A 72 -5.50 17.40 -23.55
N PRO A 73 -4.45 18.25 -23.67
CA PRO A 73 -3.60 18.84 -22.61
C PRO A 73 -4.31 19.93 -21.76
N PRO A 74 -3.76 20.33 -20.58
CA PRO A 74 -2.39 20.09 -20.07
C PRO A 74 -2.22 18.90 -19.12
N TRP A 75 -3.26 18.12 -18.83
CA TRP A 75 -3.13 16.94 -17.97
C TRP A 75 -2.12 15.95 -18.54
N VAL A 76 -1.27 15.41 -17.66
CA VAL A 76 -0.33 14.36 -18.03
C VAL A 76 -1.09 13.18 -18.65
N PRO A 77 -0.74 12.73 -19.87
CA PRO A 77 -1.50 11.72 -20.60
C PRO A 77 -1.65 10.42 -19.83
N ASN A 78 -2.83 9.79 -19.90
CA ASN A 78 -3.05 8.43 -19.45
C ASN A 78 -2.05 7.45 -20.10
N ASN A 79 -1.80 6.31 -19.46
CA ASN A 79 -0.97 5.25 -20.02
C ASN A 79 -1.63 3.88 -19.83
N ALA A 80 -0.95 2.82 -20.29
CA ALA A 80 -1.45 1.45 -20.21
C ALA A 80 -1.72 0.94 -18.79
N ASN A 81 -1.17 1.60 -17.76
CA ASN A 81 -1.21 1.15 -16.37
C ASN A 81 -2.04 2.05 -15.45
N SER A 82 -2.44 3.26 -15.88
CA SER A 82 -3.18 4.19 -15.04
C SER A 82 -3.91 5.27 -15.85
N ARG A 83 -5.04 5.73 -15.31
CA ARG A 83 -5.81 6.86 -15.83
C ARG A 83 -6.19 7.85 -14.75
N TRP A 84 -6.42 9.09 -15.15
CA TRP A 84 -7.10 10.06 -14.32
C TRP A 84 -8.52 9.60 -14.01
N ILE A 85 -8.90 9.71 -12.74
CA ILE A 85 -10.25 9.49 -12.24
C ILE A 85 -10.77 10.77 -11.59
N GLY A 86 -12.07 11.02 -11.73
CA GLY A 86 -12.70 12.22 -11.21
C GLY A 86 -14.20 12.02 -10.98
N PRO A 87 -14.93 13.07 -10.55
CA PRO A 87 -16.37 12.99 -10.30
C PRO A 87 -17.20 12.73 -11.57
N ARG A 88 -16.68 13.11 -12.75
CA ARG A 88 -17.36 12.97 -14.04
C ARG A 88 -16.36 12.67 -15.15
N ALA A 89 -16.83 12.00 -16.20
CA ALA A 89 -16.02 11.67 -17.37
C ALA A 89 -15.46 12.92 -18.09
N ASN A 90 -16.18 14.04 -18.04
CA ASN A 90 -15.77 15.31 -18.64
C ASN A 90 -14.85 16.16 -17.74
N SER A 91 -14.22 15.53 -16.74
CA SER A 91 -13.36 16.12 -15.69
C SER A 91 -14.01 17.14 -14.74
N GLN A 92 -15.19 17.66 -15.06
CA GLN A 92 -15.79 18.76 -14.31
C GLN A 92 -16.26 18.33 -12.92
N GLY A 93 -15.82 19.07 -11.90
CA GLY A 93 -16.27 18.91 -10.52
C GLY A 93 -16.51 20.26 -9.82
N PRO A 94 -17.42 20.30 -8.82
CA PRO A 94 -17.54 21.46 -7.94
C PRO A 94 -16.23 21.76 -7.21
N ALA A 95 -16.01 23.04 -6.91
CA ALA A 95 -14.93 23.46 -6.02
C ALA A 95 -15.12 22.85 -4.61
N GLY A 96 -14.02 22.53 -3.95
CA GLY A 96 -14.03 21.97 -2.59
C GLY A 96 -12.98 20.90 -2.37
N ASN A 97 -13.03 20.27 -1.20
CA ASN A 97 -12.05 19.27 -0.78
C ASN A 97 -12.53 17.86 -1.15
N TYR A 98 -11.70 17.15 -1.89
CA TYR A 98 -11.93 15.77 -2.28
C TYR A 98 -11.03 14.83 -1.49
N ILE A 99 -11.57 13.70 -1.08
CA ILE A 99 -10.83 12.57 -0.51
C ILE A 99 -11.05 11.37 -1.42
N TYR A 100 -10.01 10.90 -2.09
CA TYR A 100 -10.01 9.64 -2.83
C TYR A 100 -9.38 8.57 -1.95
N ARG A 101 -10.04 7.43 -1.80
CA ARG A 101 -9.65 6.37 -0.88
C ARG A 101 -9.55 5.03 -1.59
N THR A 102 -8.46 4.32 -1.32
CA THR A 102 -8.29 2.90 -1.65
C THR A 102 -7.92 2.12 -0.38
N THR A 103 -7.99 0.80 -0.45
CA THR A 103 -7.73 -0.08 0.70
C THR A 103 -6.90 -1.28 0.34
N PHE A 104 -6.08 -1.74 1.28
CA PHE A 104 -5.29 -2.96 1.16
C PHE A 104 -5.21 -3.65 2.53
N ASN A 105 -4.79 -4.92 2.55
CA ASN A 105 -4.65 -5.68 3.79
C ASN A 105 -3.18 -6.01 4.09
N LEU A 106 -2.81 -5.97 5.37
CA LEU A 106 -1.55 -6.54 5.88
C LEU A 106 -1.85 -7.75 6.78
N PRO A 107 -1.12 -8.87 6.63
CA PRO A 107 -1.34 -10.05 7.47
C PRO A 107 -0.86 -9.83 8.90
N ALA A 108 -1.28 -10.71 9.82
CA ALA A 108 -0.93 -10.62 11.25
C ALA A 108 0.57 -10.76 11.54
N ASN A 109 1.31 -11.43 10.65
CA ASN A 109 2.76 -11.60 10.76
C ASN A 109 3.56 -10.53 9.99
N ALA A 110 2.92 -9.44 9.53
CA ALA A 110 3.63 -8.31 8.96
C ALA A 110 4.35 -7.50 10.04
N ASN A 111 5.63 -7.21 9.84
CA ASN A 111 6.39 -6.27 10.66
C ASN A 111 6.08 -4.83 10.22
N LEU A 112 5.12 -4.20 10.88
CA LEU A 112 4.60 -2.88 10.50
C LEU A 112 5.65 -1.75 10.50
N SER A 113 6.73 -1.86 11.27
CA SER A 113 7.81 -0.85 11.28
C SER A 113 8.66 -0.85 10.02
N THR A 114 8.57 -1.91 9.22
CA THR A 114 9.26 -2.04 7.93
C THR A 114 8.33 -1.77 6.75
N ALA A 115 7.02 -1.63 7.02
CA ALA A 115 6.02 -1.41 6.00
C ALA A 115 6.21 -0.04 5.36
N MET A 116 6.22 -0.03 4.03
CA MET A 116 6.25 1.19 3.23
C MET A 116 5.49 0.97 1.93
N LEU A 117 4.87 2.02 1.42
CA LEU A 117 4.30 2.05 0.08
C LEU A 117 4.60 3.39 -0.60
N GLY A 118 4.53 3.41 -1.91
CA GLY A 118 4.74 4.61 -2.69
C GLY A 118 4.34 4.40 -4.14
N GLY A 119 4.52 5.44 -4.94
CA GLY A 119 4.19 5.42 -6.36
C GLY A 119 4.41 6.80 -6.96
N LEU A 120 3.74 7.06 -8.08
CA LEU A 120 3.64 8.36 -8.71
C LEU A 120 2.19 8.85 -8.61
N TRP A 121 2.00 10.16 -8.45
CA TRP A 121 0.68 10.75 -8.40
C TRP A 121 0.62 12.16 -9.00
N GLY A 122 -0.55 12.52 -9.50
CA GLY A 122 -0.92 13.85 -9.96
C GLY A 122 -2.32 14.18 -9.46
N THR A 123 -2.56 15.45 -9.18
CA THR A 123 -3.86 15.98 -8.74
C THR A 123 -4.29 17.15 -9.59
N ASP A 124 -5.59 17.40 -9.67
CA ASP A 124 -6.12 18.67 -10.15
C ASP A 124 -7.17 19.19 -9.14
N ASP A 125 -6.92 20.29 -8.42
CA ASP A 125 -5.78 21.21 -8.58
C ASP A 125 -4.54 20.81 -7.77
N TRP A 126 -4.58 20.90 -6.44
CA TRP A 126 -3.41 20.67 -5.58
C TRP A 126 -3.70 19.77 -4.39
N SER A 127 -2.63 19.16 -3.88
CA SER A 127 -2.63 18.33 -2.68
C SER A 127 -1.30 18.47 -1.95
N ASN A 128 -1.36 18.50 -0.61
CA ASN A 128 -0.19 18.53 0.26
C ASN A 128 -0.03 17.25 1.09
N ASP A 129 -1.04 16.38 1.11
CA ASP A 129 -1.14 15.36 2.13
C ASP A 129 -1.74 14.04 1.61
N ILE A 130 -1.09 12.94 2.01
CA ILE A 130 -1.65 11.59 1.92
C ILE A 130 -1.84 11.09 3.34
N TYR A 131 -2.97 10.44 3.62
CA TYR A 131 -3.25 9.85 4.93
C TYR A 131 -3.36 8.34 4.85
N LEU A 132 -2.77 7.64 5.82
CA LEU A 132 -2.95 6.21 6.01
C LEU A 132 -3.58 5.98 7.38
N ASN A 133 -4.79 5.42 7.41
CA ASN A 133 -5.57 5.19 8.64
C ASN A 133 -5.65 6.46 9.53
N GLY A 134 -5.81 7.63 8.91
CA GLY A 134 -5.86 8.92 9.61
C GLY A 134 -4.49 9.49 10.02
N THR A 135 -3.38 8.77 9.80
CA THR A 135 -2.02 9.28 10.02
C THR A 135 -1.52 10.02 8.79
N LEU A 136 -1.08 11.26 8.99
CA LEU A 136 -0.53 12.12 7.94
C LEU A 136 0.83 11.60 7.44
N ASN A 137 0.99 11.55 6.12
CA ASN A 137 2.25 11.38 5.40
C ASN A 137 2.41 12.58 4.44
N PRO A 138 3.28 13.57 4.75
CA PRO A 138 3.39 14.80 3.98
C PRO A 138 3.94 14.52 2.59
N ASN A 139 3.09 14.64 1.57
CA ASN A 139 3.43 14.39 0.18
C ASN A 139 2.76 15.49 -0.64
N VAL A 140 3.55 16.24 -1.39
CA VAL A 140 3.03 17.34 -2.22
C VAL A 140 2.89 16.86 -3.66
N SER A 141 1.75 17.15 -4.28
CA SER A 141 1.57 16.96 -5.72
C SER A 141 2.03 18.20 -6.48
N ALA A 142 2.67 18.02 -7.64
CA ALA A 142 3.00 19.12 -8.56
C ALA A 142 1.81 19.56 -9.42
N GLY A 143 0.60 19.04 -9.16
CA GLY A 143 -0.59 19.30 -9.94
C GLY A 143 -0.69 18.40 -11.17
N PHE A 144 -1.46 18.84 -12.17
CA PHE A 144 -1.91 17.98 -13.26
C PHE A 144 -0.94 17.82 -14.43
N THR A 145 0.11 18.65 -14.51
CA THR A 145 1.06 18.65 -15.63
C THR A 145 2.13 17.57 -15.52
N SER A 146 2.30 16.95 -14.36
CA SER A 146 3.27 15.88 -14.14
C SER A 146 2.84 14.94 -13.02
N LEU A 147 3.34 13.69 -13.04
CA LEU A 147 3.24 12.81 -11.90
C LEU A 147 4.54 12.92 -11.08
N VAL A 148 4.42 13.13 -9.77
CA VAL A 148 5.56 13.20 -8.85
C VAL A 148 5.59 11.96 -7.95
N PRO A 149 6.73 11.58 -7.36
CA PRO A 149 6.78 10.48 -6.41
C PRO A 149 6.05 10.82 -5.10
N PHE A 150 5.47 9.80 -4.47
CA PHE A 150 5.00 9.87 -3.08
C PHE A 150 5.46 8.64 -2.30
N MET A 151 5.54 8.78 -0.97
CA MET A 151 5.91 7.70 -0.06
C MET A 151 5.10 7.77 1.24
N VAL A 152 4.72 6.60 1.73
CA VAL A 152 3.98 6.40 2.98
C VAL A 152 4.77 5.40 3.82
N THR A 153 5.18 5.81 5.01
CA THR A 153 6.02 5.04 5.94
C THR A 153 5.42 4.95 7.35
N ALA A 154 4.28 5.61 7.59
CA ALA A 154 3.61 5.63 8.89
C ALA A 154 2.11 5.44 8.75
N GLY A 155 1.49 4.88 9.79
CA GLY A 155 0.05 4.64 9.87
C GLY A 155 -0.39 3.22 9.49
N PHE A 156 0.55 2.31 9.18
CA PHE A 156 0.22 0.92 8.85
C PHE A 156 -0.35 0.18 10.07
N GLN A 157 -1.34 -0.67 9.82
CA GLN A 157 -1.93 -1.56 10.81
C GLN A 157 -2.13 -2.96 10.25
N THR A 158 -2.25 -3.96 11.14
CA THR A 158 -2.66 -5.31 10.76
C THR A 158 -4.11 -5.31 10.27
N GLY A 159 -4.40 -6.08 9.22
CA GLY A 159 -5.71 -6.13 8.59
C GLY A 159 -5.90 -4.97 7.61
N LEU A 160 -7.12 -4.43 7.58
CA LEU A 160 -7.55 -3.43 6.60
C LEU A 160 -6.85 -2.09 6.83
N ASN A 161 -6.20 -1.56 5.79
CA ASN A 161 -5.60 -0.24 5.76
C ASN A 161 -6.35 0.64 4.75
N SER A 162 -6.62 1.89 5.11
CA SER A 162 -7.27 2.90 4.28
C SER A 162 -6.27 3.98 3.90
N LEU A 163 -5.92 4.05 2.62
CA LEU A 163 -5.06 5.07 2.04
C LEU A 163 -5.90 6.16 1.39
N GLU A 164 -5.69 7.40 1.80
CA GLU A 164 -6.46 8.56 1.37
C GLU A 164 -5.56 9.61 0.70
N PHE A 165 -5.89 9.94 -0.54
CA PHE A 165 -5.33 11.07 -1.27
C PHE A 165 -6.29 12.24 -1.13
N ARG A 166 -5.84 13.33 -0.50
CA ARG A 166 -6.69 14.49 -0.22
C ARG A 166 -6.27 15.68 -1.07
N LEU A 167 -7.16 16.17 -1.92
CA LEU A 167 -6.87 17.30 -2.81
C LEU A 167 -7.95 18.37 -2.72
N THR A 168 -7.60 19.61 -3.05
CA THR A 168 -8.52 20.73 -3.12
C THR A 168 -8.71 21.14 -4.58
N ASN A 169 -9.97 21.27 -4.99
CA ASN A 169 -10.37 21.81 -6.28
C ASN A 169 -10.82 23.27 -6.13
N ALA A 170 -10.24 24.18 -6.90
CA ALA A 170 -10.67 25.57 -7.03
C ALA A 170 -11.92 25.71 -7.90
N GLY A 171 -12.27 24.67 -8.66
CA GLY A 171 -13.44 24.58 -9.54
C GLY A 171 -13.03 24.35 -10.99
N GLY A 172 -13.84 23.60 -11.73
CA GLY A 172 -13.53 23.20 -13.11
C GLY A 172 -13.06 21.75 -13.18
N PRO A 173 -12.10 21.41 -14.06
CA PRO A 173 -11.47 20.09 -14.09
C PRO A 173 -10.92 19.70 -12.72
N THR A 174 -11.17 18.46 -12.29
CA THR A 174 -10.57 17.91 -11.08
C THR A 174 -10.40 16.41 -11.19
N GLY A 175 -9.35 15.90 -10.57
CA GLY A 175 -9.09 14.46 -10.59
C GLY A 175 -7.87 14.05 -9.79
N LEU A 176 -7.72 12.74 -9.68
CA LEU A 176 -6.55 12.06 -9.16
C LEU A 176 -6.04 11.09 -10.22
N ARG A 177 -4.73 11.01 -10.36
CA ARG A 177 -4.08 9.88 -11.02
C ARG A 177 -2.99 9.31 -10.14
N VAL A 178 -3.05 8.01 -9.90
CA VAL A 178 -2.00 7.25 -9.22
C VAL A 178 -1.43 6.23 -10.19
N ASP A 179 -0.11 6.21 -10.34
CA ASP A 179 0.61 5.26 -11.18
C ASP A 179 1.73 4.58 -10.39
N ARG A 180 2.11 3.38 -10.82
CA ARG A 180 3.17 2.56 -10.20
C ARG A 180 3.03 2.41 -8.68
N ILE A 181 1.81 2.35 -8.13
CA ILE A 181 1.63 2.14 -6.70
C ILE A 181 2.14 0.73 -6.32
N ALA A 182 3.01 0.68 -5.34
CA ALA A 182 3.58 -0.55 -4.82
C ALA A 182 3.99 -0.36 -3.36
N GLY A 183 4.06 -1.45 -2.62
CA GLY A 183 4.54 -1.43 -1.25
C GLY A 183 5.13 -2.76 -0.84
N LYS A 184 5.79 -2.74 0.30
CA LYS A 184 6.43 -3.92 0.89
C LYS A 184 6.43 -3.84 2.41
N TYR A 185 6.62 -4.98 3.05
CA TYR A 185 6.88 -5.14 4.48
C TYR A 185 7.72 -6.41 4.69
N ASP A 186 8.43 -6.50 5.79
CA ASP A 186 9.09 -7.73 6.21
C ASP A 186 8.15 -8.57 7.08
N LEU A 187 8.34 -9.89 7.08
CA LEU A 187 7.66 -10.75 8.04
C LEU A 187 8.31 -10.64 9.43
N ILE A 188 7.49 -10.69 10.47
CA ILE A 188 7.96 -10.91 11.83
C ILE A 188 8.62 -12.31 11.84
N PRO A 189 9.91 -12.43 12.22
CA PRO A 189 10.56 -13.72 12.32
C PRO A 189 9.77 -14.62 13.28
N GLU A 190 9.43 -15.84 12.85
CA GLU A 190 8.82 -16.81 13.75
C GLU A 190 9.75 -16.99 14.95
N PRO A 191 9.24 -16.88 16.20
CA PRO A 191 10.06 -17.16 17.36
C PRO A 191 10.66 -18.56 17.20
N GLY A 192 11.88 -18.78 17.71
CA GLY A 192 12.58 -20.07 17.64
C GLY A 192 11.85 -21.26 18.31
N THR A 193 10.56 -21.16 18.58
CA THR A 193 9.66 -22.18 19.11
C THR A 193 9.71 -23.47 18.30
N CYS A 194 9.90 -23.44 16.99
CA CYS A 194 10.18 -24.68 16.22
C CYS A 194 11.49 -25.34 16.64
N ALA A 195 12.53 -24.56 16.90
CA ALA A 195 13.78 -25.07 17.47
C ALA A 195 13.58 -25.56 18.90
N LEU A 196 12.84 -24.83 19.75
CA LEU A 196 12.52 -25.26 21.13
C LEU A 196 11.64 -26.52 21.18
N ALA A 197 10.68 -26.66 20.27
CA ALA A 197 9.86 -27.86 20.13
C ALA A 197 10.70 -29.05 19.64
N ALA A 198 11.60 -28.84 18.68
CA ALA A 198 12.55 -29.85 18.24
C ALA A 198 13.51 -30.26 19.38
N ILE A 199 13.96 -29.31 20.20
CA ILE A 199 14.78 -29.57 21.40
C ILE A 199 13.98 -30.35 22.44
N GLY A 200 12.72 -29.98 22.69
CA GLY A 200 11.84 -30.69 23.63
C GLY A 200 11.61 -32.15 23.23
N LEU A 201 11.31 -32.40 21.95
CA LEU A 201 11.13 -33.75 21.40
C LEU A 201 12.45 -34.56 21.43
N GLY A 202 13.57 -33.94 21.06
CA GLY A 202 14.90 -34.57 21.13
C GLY A 202 15.30 -34.94 22.57
N GLY A 203 15.08 -34.04 23.53
CA GLY A 203 15.34 -34.29 24.95
C GLY A 203 14.50 -35.43 25.53
N MET A 204 13.23 -35.56 25.12
CA MET A 204 12.39 -36.70 25.51
C MET A 204 12.86 -38.04 24.93
N LEU A 205 13.42 -38.03 23.72
CA LEU A 205 13.97 -39.24 23.09
C LEU A 205 15.26 -39.71 23.76
N VAL A 206 16.12 -38.78 24.18
CA VAL A 206 17.36 -39.10 24.91
C VAL A 206 17.04 -39.64 26.31
N ARG A 207 16.05 -39.06 27.01
CA ARG A 207 15.65 -39.49 28.35
C ARG A 207 15.00 -40.88 28.41
N ARG A 208 14.51 -41.40 27.27
CA ARG A 208 13.93 -42.76 27.19
C ARG A 208 14.99 -43.86 26.99
N ARG A 209 16.25 -43.52 26.74
CA ARG A 209 17.34 -44.48 26.45
C ARG A 209 18.40 -44.58 27.56
N THR A 210 18.20 -43.89 28.67
CA THR A 210 18.99 -43.98 29.92
C THR A 210 18.13 -44.57 31.01
#